data_AF-A0A9E3RWD6-F1
#
_entry.id   AF-A0A9E3RWD6-F1
#
_cell.length_a   1.000
_cell.length_b   1.000
_cell.length_c   1.000
_cell.angle_alpha   90.00
_cell.angle_beta   90.00
_cell.angle_gamma   90.00
#
_symmetry.space_group_name_H-M   'P 1'
#
loop_
_entity.id
_entity.type
_entity.pdbx_description
1 polymer ?
#
loop_
_entity_poly.entity_id
_entity_poly.type
_entity_poly.pdbx_seq_one_letter_code
_entity_poly.pdbx_strand_id
1 'polypeptide(L)' 'MLKRFILAFVAAIPSYVLGAFGGGALVYQVSSNTHDRSMEAAMTGAFALGPAAAVVVFLVIIFWPKKGDSAS' A
#
# COMPACT_ATOMS: atom_id res chain seq x y z
N MET A 1 4.31 21.17 6.50
CA MET A 1 3.36 20.43 5.63
C MET A 1 4.01 19.86 4.38
N LEU A 2 4.62 20.66 3.50
CA LEU A 2 5.18 20.18 2.22
C LEU A 2 6.21 19.03 2.35
N LYS A 3 7.16 19.11 3.29
CA LYS A 3 8.16 18.04 3.52
C LYS A 3 7.53 16.69 3.87
N ARG A 4 6.44 16.70 4.67
CA ARG A 4 5.70 15.48 5.03
C ARG A 4 4.94 14.93 3.83
N PHE A 5 4.34 15.80 3.05
CA PHE A 5 3.64 15.41 1.83
C PHE A 5 4.58 14.73 0.83
N ILE A 6 5.76 15.30 0.59
CA ILE A 6 6.78 14.69 -0.28
C ILE A 6 7.22 13.32 0.26
N LEU A 7 7.51 13.23 1.56
CA LEU A 7 7.90 11.97 2.18
C LEU A 7 6.79 10.91 2.09
N ALA A 8 5.53 11.30 2.32
CA ALA A 8 4.36 10.43 2.17
C ALA A 8 4.22 9.93 0.73
N PHE A 9 4.40 10.81 -0.25
CA PHE A 9 4.29 10.46 -1.67
C PHE A 9 5.42 9.52 -2.12
N VAL A 10 6.66 9.80 -1.71
CA VAL A 10 7.81 8.93 -2.00
C VAL A 10 7.67 7.57 -1.33
N ALA A 11 7.16 7.51 -0.10
CA ALA A 11 6.92 6.26 0.61
C ALA A 11 5.74 5.46 0.04
N ALA A 12 4.73 6.13 -0.54
CA ALA A 12 3.59 5.46 -1.15
C ALA A 12 3.99 4.59 -2.36
N ILE A 13 5.04 4.96 -3.10
CA ILE A 13 5.52 4.20 -4.28
C ILE A 13 6.03 2.79 -3.91
N PRO A 14 7.02 2.61 -3.01
CA PRO A 14 7.45 1.28 -2.62
C PRO A 14 6.33 0.51 -1.89
N SER A 15 5.43 1.19 -1.17
CA SER A 15 4.27 0.55 -0.55
C SER A 15 3.27 0.03 -1.58
N TYR A 16 3.05 0.74 -2.68
CA TYR A 16 2.27 0.24 -3.82
C TYR A 16 2.89 -1.04 -4.36
N VAL A 17 4.20 -1.05 -4.62
CA VAL A 17 4.90 -2.22 -5.16
C VAL A 17 4.78 -3.41 -4.19
N LEU A 18 5.04 -3.19 -2.90
CA LEU A 18 4.90 -4.23 -1.88
C LEU A 18 3.46 -4.73 -1.74
N GLY A 19 2.46 -3.83 -1.79
CA GLY A 19 1.05 -4.20 -1.75
C GLY A 19 0.60 -4.97 -2.99
N ALA A 20 1.08 -4.57 -4.18
CA ALA A 20 0.73 -5.22 -5.43
C ALA A 20 1.31 -6.62 -5.53
N PHE A 21 2.61 -6.78 -5.28
CA PHE A 21 3.26 -8.09 -5.36
C PHE A 21 2.96 -8.97 -4.14
N GLY A 22 3.04 -8.41 -2.93
CA GLY A 22 2.74 -9.16 -1.70
C GLY A 22 1.27 -9.54 -1.62
N GLY A 23 0.37 -8.60 -1.91
CA GLY A 23 -1.06 -8.86 -1.97
C GLY A 23 -1.46 -9.81 -3.10
N GLY A 24 -0.93 -9.60 -4.30
CA GLY A 24 -1.14 -10.50 -5.44
C GLY A 24 -0.65 -11.93 -5.15
N ALA A 25 0.52 -12.09 -4.51
CA ALA A 25 1.02 -13.39 -4.08
C ALA A 25 0.09 -14.07 -3.05
N LEU A 26 -0.45 -13.32 -2.09
CA LEU A 26 -1.42 -13.86 -1.14
C LEU A 26 -2.71 -14.32 -1.84
N VAL A 27 -3.24 -13.51 -2.77
CA VAL A 27 -4.42 -13.88 -3.57
C VAL A 27 -4.14 -15.13 -4.39
N TYR A 28 -2.97 -15.23 -5.03
CA TYR A 28 -2.59 -16.41 -5.79
C TYR A 28 -2.59 -17.69 -4.91
N GLN A 29 -2.12 -17.61 -3.68
CA GLN A 29 -2.05 -18.78 -2.79
C GLN A 29 -3.41 -19.18 -2.22
N VAL A 30 -4.29 -18.21 -1.98
CA VAL A 30 -5.59 -18.43 -1.31
C VAL A 30 -6.75 -18.62 -2.29
N SER A 31 -6.63 -18.13 -3.53
CA SER A 31 -7.72 -18.13 -4.50
C SER A 31 -8.15 -19.55 -4.89
N SER A 32 -9.45 -19.81 -4.77
CA SER A 32 -10.08 -21.07 -5.20
C SER A 32 -10.31 -21.13 -6.72
N ASN A 33 -10.11 -20.02 -7.43
CA ASN A 33 -10.23 -19.98 -8.88
C ASN A 33 -9.03 -20.71 -9.50
N THR A 34 -9.28 -21.85 -10.15
CA THR A 34 -8.23 -22.69 -10.76
C THR A 34 -8.02 -22.42 -12.25
N HIS A 35 -8.94 -21.74 -12.92
CA HIS A 35 -8.80 -21.44 -14.34
C HIS A 35 -7.95 -20.20 -14.59
N ASP A 36 -8.21 -19.10 -13.88
CA ASP A 36 -7.59 -17.79 -14.16
C ASP A 36 -6.90 -17.16 -12.94
N ARG A 37 -6.39 -18.00 -12.04
CA ARG A 37 -5.77 -17.59 -10.77
C ARG A 37 -4.70 -16.52 -10.91
N SER A 38 -3.80 -16.68 -11.89
CA SER A 38 -2.69 -15.76 -12.12
C SER A 38 -3.18 -14.39 -12.55
N MET A 39 -4.23 -14.34 -13.38
CA MET A 39 -4.85 -13.10 -13.85
C MET A 39 -5.58 -12.39 -12.72
N GLU A 40 -6.35 -13.13 -11.92
CA GLU A 40 -7.02 -12.62 -10.72
C GLU A 40 -6.00 -12.01 -9.76
N ALA A 41 -4.95 -12.76 -9.40
CA ALA A 41 -3.89 -12.29 -8.51
C ALA A 41 -3.20 -11.03 -9.04
N ALA A 42 -2.89 -10.97 -10.34
CA ALA A 42 -2.25 -9.81 -10.96
C ALA A 42 -3.17 -8.58 -10.91
N MET A 43 -4.46 -8.75 -11.23
CA MET A 43 -5.43 -7.65 -11.21
C MET A 43 -5.70 -7.16 -9.79
N THR A 44 -5.94 -8.05 -8.83
CA THR A 44 -6.18 -7.68 -7.44
C THR A 44 -4.96 -7.03 -6.82
N GLY A 45 -3.76 -7.54 -7.10
CA GLY A 45 -2.50 -6.90 -6.70
C GLY A 45 -2.39 -5.49 -7.25
N ALA A 46 -2.42 -5.31 -8.57
CA ALA A 46 -2.16 -4.03 -9.22
C ALA A 46 -3.25 -2.96 -8.96
N PHE A 47 -4.53 -3.36 -8.91
CA PHE A 47 -5.64 -2.40 -8.89
C PHE A 47 -6.35 -2.25 -7.54
N ALA A 48 -6.15 -3.18 -6.59
CA ALA A 48 -6.74 -3.08 -5.26
C ALA A 48 -5.68 -3.00 -4.16
N LEU A 49 -4.85 -4.04 -4.00
CA LEU A 49 -3.96 -4.16 -2.84
C LEU A 49 -2.76 -3.20 -2.91
N GLY A 50 -2.18 -2.98 -4.08
CA GLY A 50 -1.15 -1.95 -4.31
C GLY A 50 -1.66 -0.54 -3.96
N PRO A 51 -2.74 -0.05 -4.61
CA PRO A 51 -3.31 1.26 -4.31
C PRO A 51 -3.73 1.40 -2.84
N ALA A 52 -4.35 0.38 -2.25
CA ALA A 52 -4.74 0.40 -0.84
C ALA A 52 -3.52 0.56 0.08
N ALA A 53 -2.45 -0.21 -0.13
CA ALA A 53 -1.21 -0.09 0.65
C ALA A 53 -0.57 1.31 0.52
N ALA A 54 -0.55 1.85 -0.70
CA ALA A 54 -0.03 3.20 -0.97
C ALA A 54 -0.81 4.28 -0.22
N VAL A 55 -2.15 4.22 -0.27
CA VAL A 55 -3.04 5.16 0.42
C VAL A 55 -2.87 5.06 1.94
N VAL A 56 -2.84 3.84 2.49
CA VAL A 56 -2.63 3.64 3.93
C VAL A 56 -1.33 4.28 4.39
N VAL A 57 -0.21 4.00 3.73
CA VAL A 57 1.10 4.56 4.11
C VAL A 57 1.13 6.07 3.96
N PHE A 58 0.54 6.60 2.88
CA PHE A 58 0.42 8.04 2.68
C PHE A 58 -0.33 8.71 3.85
N LEU A 59 -1.50 8.19 4.21
CA LEU A 59 -2.32 8.73 5.30
C LEU A 59 -1.61 8.62 6.65
N VAL A 60 -0.99 7.47 6.92
CA VAL A 60 -0.23 7.24 8.15
C VAL A 60 0.86 8.31 8.31
N ILE A 61 1.63 8.61 7.26
CA ILE A 61 2.71 9.60 7.32
C ILE A 61 2.18 11.03 7.49
N ILE A 62 1.06 11.37 6.84
CA ILE A 62 0.44 12.69 6.94
C ILE A 62 -0.07 12.95 8.36
N PHE A 63 -0.76 11.98 8.95
CA PHE A 63 -1.44 12.11 10.23
C PHE A 63 -0.59 11.68 11.43
N TRP A 64 0.62 11.14 11.22
CA TRP A 64 1.49 10.75 12.32
C TRP A 64 1.84 11.96 13.20
N PRO A 65 1.47 11.98 14.49
CA PRO A 65 1.80 13.10 15.37
C PRO A 65 3.30 13.19 15.60
N LYS A 66 3.89 14.39 15.55
CA LYS A 66 5.30 14.54 15.90
C LYS A 66 5.41 14.41 17.42
N LYS A 67 6.30 13.53 17.89
CA LYS A 67 6.55 13.28 19.33
C LYS A 67 7.00 14.54 20.12
N GLY A 68 7.24 15.68 19.45
CA GLY A 68 7.60 16.96 20.07
C GLY A 68 6.44 17.94 20.29
N ASP A 69 5.23 17.64 19.84
CA ASP A 69 4.08 18.56 19.92
C ASP A 69 3.27 18.40 21.24
N SER A 70 3.77 17.59 22.18
CA SER A 70 3.06 17.23 23.43
C SER A 70 3.71 17.82 24.69
N ALA A 71 4.64 18.77 24.56
CA ALA A 71 5.41 19.32 25.67
C ALA A 71 5.54 20.86 25.60
N SER A 72 4.42 21.56 25.38
CA SER A 72 4.31 23.03 25.54
C SER A 72 3.17 23.37 26.47
#